data_AF-A0A1V5Q651-F1
#
_entry.id   AF-A0A1V5Q651-F1
#
_cell.length_a   1.000
_cell.length_b   1.000
_cell.length_c   1.000
_cell.angle_alpha   90.00
_cell.angle_beta   90.00
_cell.angle_gamma   90.00
#
_symmetry.space_group_name_H-M   'P 1'
#
loop_
_entity.id
_entity.type
_entity.pdbx_description
1 polymer ?
#
loop_
_entity_poly.entity_id
_entity_poly.type
_entity_poly.pdbx_seq_one_letter_code
_entity_poly.pdbx_strand_id
1 'polypeptide(L)'
;MGRGDKQSYCIFVAGSEDKEVGKRTKERLDILKKTNDGFKIAEEDLKQRGPGDFFGLRQSGLPYFKIADIYTDAELLKKTGSILEQILAGSADSLDRLKEALRVKENLSYVDFHGICL
;
A
#
# COMPACT_ATOMS: atom_id res chain seq x y z
N MET A 1 -7.37 9.66 25.28
CA MET A 1 -6.53 9.55 26.49
C MET A 1 -6.28 10.96 27.03
N GLY A 2 -6.22 11.12 28.35
CA GLY A 2 -6.12 12.44 28.99
C GLY A 2 -4.94 13.25 28.48
N ARG A 3 -5.16 14.56 28.27
CA ARG A 3 -4.12 15.53 27.90
C ARG A 3 -3.72 16.43 29.09
N GLY A 4 -4.11 16.03 30.29
CA GLY A 4 -3.85 16.74 31.53
C GLY A 4 -3.31 15.80 32.61
N ASP A 5 -3.12 16.37 33.77
CA ASP A 5 -2.45 15.84 34.95
C ASP A 5 -3.34 14.95 35.84
N LYS A 6 -4.61 14.79 35.45
CA LYS A 6 -5.57 13.90 36.13
C LYS A 6 -5.60 12.49 35.51
N GLN A 7 -5.72 11.48 36.37
CA GLN A 7 -5.88 10.09 35.94
C GLN A 7 -7.09 9.94 35.01
N SER A 8 -6.86 9.28 33.88
CA SER A 8 -7.88 9.03 32.86
C SER A 8 -8.01 7.53 32.60
N TYR A 9 -9.20 7.08 32.27
CA TYR A 9 -9.50 5.68 31.97
C TYR A 9 -10.01 5.55 30.53
N CYS A 10 -9.64 4.46 29.87
CA CYS A 10 -10.19 4.05 28.58
C CYS A 10 -10.69 2.63 28.71
N ILE A 11 -11.99 2.43 28.50
CA ILE A 11 -12.66 1.15 28.65
C ILE A 11 -13.05 0.67 27.26
N PHE A 12 -12.55 -0.50 26.88
CA PHE A 12 -12.90 -1.15 25.63
C PHE A 12 -13.99 -2.19 25.87
N VAL A 13 -15.09 -2.10 25.11
CA VAL A 13 -16.20 -3.07 25.14
C VAL A 13 -16.29 -3.69 23.75
N ALA A 14 -16.23 -5.02 23.68
CA ALA A 14 -16.42 -5.76 22.43
C ALA A 14 -17.71 -6.57 22.50
N GLY A 15 -18.59 -6.39 21.51
CA GLY A 15 -19.79 -7.19 21.32
C GLY A 15 -19.89 -7.57 19.85
N SER A 16 -19.90 -8.88 19.56
CA SER A 16 -20.12 -9.43 18.23
C SER A 16 -20.81 -10.77 18.38
N GLU A 17 -21.94 -10.94 17.70
CA GLU A 17 -22.62 -12.24 17.60
C GLU A 17 -21.91 -13.19 16.62
N ASP A 18 -21.15 -12.61 15.67
CA ASP A 18 -20.29 -13.34 14.76
C ASP A 18 -18.99 -13.77 15.47
N LYS A 19 -18.70 -15.07 15.42
CA LYS A 19 -17.57 -15.71 16.09
C LYS A 19 -16.22 -15.32 15.47
N GLU A 20 -16.14 -15.18 14.15
CA GLU A 20 -14.89 -14.85 13.45
C GLU A 20 -14.55 -13.38 13.64
N VAL A 21 -15.55 -12.50 13.51
CA VAL A 21 -15.40 -11.06 13.82
C VAL A 21 -15.05 -10.86 15.30
N GLY A 22 -15.69 -11.61 16.19
CA GLY A 22 -15.41 -11.60 17.62
C GLY A 22 -13.96 -12.00 17.93
N LYS A 23 -13.45 -13.06 17.30
CA LYS A 23 -12.07 -13.52 17.46
C LYS A 23 -11.06 -12.46 17.00
N ARG A 24 -11.23 -11.91 15.80
CA ARG A 24 -10.34 -10.85 15.27
C ARG A 24 -10.36 -9.59 16.14
N THR A 25 -11.54 -9.21 16.63
CA THR A 25 -11.69 -8.06 17.54
C THR A 25 -10.95 -8.31 18.86
N LYS A 26 -11.04 -9.52 19.41
CA LYS A 26 -10.33 -9.91 20.64
C LYS A 26 -8.81 -9.84 20.47
N GLU A 27 -8.28 -10.37 19.36
CA GLU A 27 -6.84 -10.33 19.07
C GLU A 27 -6.30 -8.90 19.01
N ARG A 28 -7.05 -7.97 18.40
CA ARG A 28 -6.72 -6.54 18.35
C ARG A 28 -6.69 -5.90 19.73
N LEU A 29 -7.69 -6.19 20.57
CA LEU A 29 -7.74 -5.68 21.93
C LEU A 29 -6.62 -6.26 22.81
N ASP A 30 -6.22 -7.51 22.57
CA ASP A 30 -5.13 -8.13 23.33
C ASP A 30 -3.76 -7.50 23.00
N ILE A 31 -3.53 -7.02 21.77
CA ILE A 31 -2.34 -6.22 21.44
C ILE A 31 -2.30 -4.94 22.27
N LEU A 32 -3.42 -4.21 22.35
CA LEU A 32 -3.51 -2.96 23.11
C LEU A 32 -3.29 -3.16 24.62
N LYS A 33 -3.54 -4.36 25.16
CA LYS A 33 -3.27 -4.70 26.56
C LYS A 33 -1.80 -5.04 26.84
N LYS A 34 -1.06 -5.51 25.84
CA LYS A 34 0.31 -6.04 26.01
C LYS A 34 1.37 -4.95 26.14
N THR A 35 1.12 -3.75 25.60
CA THR A 35 2.10 -2.67 25.57
C THR A 35 1.42 -1.30 25.55
N ASN A 36 2.08 -0.29 26.14
CA ASN A 36 1.68 1.11 26.07
C ASN A 36 2.51 1.91 25.03
N ASP A 37 3.43 1.25 24.33
CA ASP A 37 4.25 1.86 23.28
C ASP A 37 3.46 1.96 21.96
N GLY A 38 3.19 3.18 21.53
CA GLY A 38 2.42 3.47 20.32
C GLY A 38 3.07 2.93 19.03
N PHE A 39 4.40 2.83 18.96
CA PHE A 39 5.08 2.31 17.78
C PHE A 39 4.88 0.80 17.64
N LYS A 40 4.99 0.05 18.73
CA LYS A 40 4.73 -1.41 18.73
C LYS A 40 3.28 -1.72 18.41
N ILE A 41 2.34 -0.94 18.93
CA ILE A 41 0.91 -1.08 18.59
C ILE A 41 0.70 -0.85 17.09
N ALA A 42 1.31 0.19 16.52
CA ALA A 42 1.20 0.49 15.11
C ALA A 42 1.80 -0.62 14.22
N GLU A 43 2.93 -1.19 14.62
CA GLU A 43 3.55 -2.32 13.90
C GLU A 43 2.63 -3.56 13.88
N GLU A 44 2.03 -3.90 15.02
CA GLU A 44 1.11 -5.03 15.12
C GLU A 44 -0.23 -4.77 14.39
N ASP A 45 -0.78 -3.55 14.42
CA ASP A 45 -1.96 -3.18 13.61
C ASP A 45 -1.64 -3.25 12.11
N LEU A 46 -0.43 -2.84 11.69
CA LEU A 46 0.04 -2.96 10.32
C LEU A 46 0.18 -4.43 9.90
N LYS A 47 0.72 -5.31 10.76
CA LYS A 47 0.78 -6.76 10.48
C LYS A 47 -0.62 -7.36 10.31
N GLN A 48 -1.58 -6.99 11.15
CA GLN A 48 -2.94 -7.53 11.10
C GLN A 48 -3.81 -6.97 9.97
N ARG A 49 -3.55 -5.74 9.54
CA ARG A 49 -4.23 -5.12 8.39
C ARG A 49 -3.53 -5.40 7.06
N GLY A 50 -2.24 -5.75 7.10
CA GLY A 50 -1.35 -5.69 5.95
C GLY A 50 -0.87 -4.25 5.67
N PRO A 51 0.16 -4.07 4.84
CA PRO A 51 0.78 -2.78 4.55
C PRO A 51 -0.16 -1.74 3.91
N GLY A 52 -1.39 -2.12 3.56
CA GLY A 52 -2.31 -1.25 2.84
C GLY A 52 -1.66 -0.70 1.56
N ASP A 53 -1.91 0.57 1.28
CA ASP A 53 -1.17 1.31 0.26
C ASP A 53 -0.34 2.41 0.93
N PHE A 54 0.87 2.04 1.34
CA PHE A 54 1.78 2.81 2.19
C PHE A 54 2.12 4.21 1.63
N PHE A 55 2.00 4.40 0.31
CA PHE A 55 2.27 5.67 -0.37
C PHE A 55 1.02 6.54 -0.60
N GLY A 56 -0.16 6.09 -0.17
CA GLY A 56 -1.40 6.85 -0.35
C GLY A 56 -1.92 6.90 -1.79
N LEU A 57 -1.46 6.01 -2.67
CA LEU A 57 -1.97 5.93 -4.06
C LEU A 57 -3.41 5.40 -4.12
N ARG A 58 -3.85 4.65 -3.11
CA ARG A 58 -5.21 4.13 -2.95
C ARG A 58 -5.94 4.89 -1.86
N GLN A 59 -6.64 5.93 -2.28
CA GLN A 59 -7.78 6.46 -1.56
C GLN A 59 -9.01 5.61 -1.89
N SER A 60 -9.86 5.32 -0.90
CA SER A 60 -11.12 4.61 -1.09
C SER A 60 -11.95 5.31 -2.19
N GLY A 61 -12.06 4.70 -3.39
CA GLY A 61 -12.84 5.23 -4.52
C GLY A 61 -12.06 5.56 -5.79
N LEU A 62 -10.72 5.54 -5.78
CA LEU A 62 -9.94 5.72 -7.01
C LEU A 62 -9.86 4.41 -7.82
N PRO A 63 -10.05 4.45 -9.16
CA PRO A 63 -9.96 3.27 -10.01
C PRO A 63 -8.55 2.67 -9.96
N TYR A 64 -8.46 1.36 -10.14
CA TYR A 64 -7.18 0.64 -10.20
C TYR A 64 -6.25 1.29 -11.24
N PHE A 65 -5.10 1.79 -10.81
CA PHE A 65 -3.99 2.01 -11.72
C PHE A 65 -3.54 0.63 -12.25
N LYS A 66 -4.04 0.24 -13.42
CA LYS A 66 -3.64 -0.99 -14.15
C LYS A 66 -2.23 -0.90 -14.77
N ILE A 67 -1.47 0.13 -14.44
CA ILE A 67 -0.21 0.45 -15.14
C ILE A 67 0.97 -0.32 -14.53
N ALA A 68 1.11 -0.39 -13.20
CA ALA A 68 2.12 -1.20 -12.52
C ALA A 68 1.80 -1.32 -11.02
N ASP A 69 2.09 -2.46 -10.40
CA ASP A 69 2.04 -2.64 -8.94
C ASP A 69 3.43 -2.37 -8.38
N ILE A 70 3.57 -1.33 -7.56
CA ILE A 70 4.88 -0.89 -7.05
C ILE A 70 5.57 -1.94 -6.19
N TYR A 71 4.84 -2.89 -5.61
CA TYR A 71 5.42 -3.94 -4.77
C TYR A 71 5.97 -5.08 -5.62
N THR A 72 5.28 -5.48 -6.68
CA THR A 72 5.76 -6.56 -7.57
C THR A 72 6.71 -6.05 -8.65
N ASP A 73 6.57 -4.78 -9.04
CA ASP A 73 7.22 -4.22 -10.22
C ASP A 73 8.32 -3.20 -9.87
N ALA A 74 8.68 -3.03 -8.59
CA ALA A 74 9.70 -2.04 -8.18
C ALA A 74 11.01 -2.17 -8.97
N GLU A 75 11.49 -3.42 -9.16
CA GLU A 75 12.72 -3.69 -9.90
C GLU A 75 12.57 -3.36 -11.38
N LEU A 76 11.41 -3.70 -11.96
CA LEU A 76 11.07 -3.37 -13.34
C LEU A 76 11.04 -1.85 -13.55
N LEU A 77 10.34 -1.12 -12.69
CA LEU A 77 10.25 0.34 -12.73
C LEU A 77 11.62 1.00 -12.60
N LYS A 78 12.49 0.50 -11.71
CA LYS A 78 13.85 0.99 -11.55
C LYS A 78 14.69 0.76 -12.81
N LYS A 79 14.56 -0.41 -13.44
CA LYS A 79 15.25 -0.74 -14.69
C LYS A 79 14.73 0.10 -15.87
N THR A 80 13.42 0.33 -15.95
CA THR A 80 12.82 1.20 -16.95
C THR A 80 13.31 2.64 -16.80
N GLY A 81 13.39 3.15 -15.56
CA GLY A 81 13.91 4.50 -15.28
C GLY A 81 15.33 4.70 -15.77
N SER A 82 16.23 3.76 -15.49
CA SER A 82 17.63 3.86 -15.93
C SER A 82 17.80 3.76 -17.45
N ILE A 83 16.95 2.99 -18.14
CA ILE A 83 16.96 2.93 -19.62
C ILE A 83 16.41 4.23 -20.21
N LEU A 84 15.37 4.82 -19.59
CA LEU A 84 14.79 6.09 -20.05
C LEU A 84 15.81 7.23 -19.99
N GLU A 85 16.61 7.31 -18.91
CA GLU A 85 17.70 8.27 -18.80
C GLU A 85 18.71 8.14 -19.95
N GLN A 86 19.04 6.91 -20.36
CA GLN A 86 19.94 6.67 -21.50
C GLN A 86 19.31 7.11 -22.83
N ILE A 87 18.01 6.85 -23.03
CA ILE A 87 17.29 7.30 -24.22
C ILE A 87 17.29 8.84 -24.31
N LEU A 88 17.01 9.52 -23.20
CA LEU A 88 17.04 10.98 -23.13
C LEU A 88 18.44 11.55 -23.38
N ALA A 89 19.49 10.79 -23.03
CA ALA A 89 20.88 11.12 -23.33
C ALA A 89 21.29 10.83 -24.80
N GLY A 90 20.37 10.34 -25.65
CA GLY A 90 20.55 10.26 -27.11
C GLY A 90 21.12 8.95 -27.64
N SER A 91 21.18 7.87 -26.85
CA SER A 91 21.62 6.56 -27.34
C SER A 91 20.49 5.79 -28.02
N ALA A 92 20.58 5.62 -29.34
CA ALA A 92 19.58 4.92 -30.15
C ALA A 92 19.38 3.42 -29.79
N ASP A 93 20.43 2.77 -29.27
CA ASP A 93 20.42 1.37 -28.78
C ASP A 93 19.45 1.15 -27.59
N SER A 94 19.19 2.21 -26.82
CA SER A 94 18.41 2.12 -25.59
C SER A 94 16.92 1.89 -25.83
N LEU A 95 16.40 2.19 -27.03
CA LEU A 95 14.99 2.02 -27.36
C LEU A 95 14.59 0.54 -27.44
N ASP A 96 15.45 -0.31 -28.00
CA ASP A 96 15.16 -1.74 -28.12
C ASP A 96 15.30 -2.45 -26.77
N ARG A 97 16.24 -2.01 -25.93
CA ARG A 97 16.39 -2.46 -24.53
C ARG A 97 15.18 -2.09 -23.68
N LEU A 98 14.57 -0.92 -23.92
CA LEU A 98 13.33 -0.51 -23.26
C LEU A 98 12.16 -1.42 -23.66
N LYS A 99 12.01 -1.71 -24.95
CA LYS A 99 10.96 -2.61 -25.46
C LYS A 99 11.10 -4.01 -24.89
N GLU A 100 12.33 -4.53 -24.78
CA GLU A 100 12.60 -5.83 -24.17
C GLU A 100 12.25 -5.84 -22.67
N ALA A 101 12.61 -4.80 -21.93
CA ALA A 101 12.25 -4.67 -20.52
C ALA A 101 10.72 -4.62 -20.31
N LEU A 102 9.98 -3.91 -21.17
CA LEU A 102 8.53 -3.79 -21.09
C LEU A 102 7.78 -5.05 -21.56
N ARG A 103 8.36 -5.85 -22.48
CA ARG A 103 7.80 -7.13 -22.95
C ARG A 103 7.60 -8.17 -21.85
N VAL A 104 8.25 -8.02 -20.71
CA VAL A 104 8.08 -8.91 -19.54
C VAL A 104 6.66 -8.84 -18.95
N LYS A 105 5.88 -7.79 -19.27
CA LYS A 105 4.43 -7.72 -19.00
C LYS A 105 3.63 -7.60 -20.30
N GLU A 106 3.22 -8.73 -20.89
CA GLU A 106 2.25 -8.77 -22.02
C GLU A 106 0.84 -8.23 -21.67
N ASN A 107 0.59 -7.84 -20.43
CA ASN A 107 -0.71 -7.32 -19.95
C ASN A 107 -0.67 -5.83 -19.57
N LEU A 108 0.20 -5.02 -20.19
CA LEU A 108 0.11 -3.57 -20.04
C LEU A 108 -1.09 -3.06 -20.84
N SER A 109 -2.29 -3.21 -20.27
CA SER A 109 -3.54 -2.75 -20.88
C SER A 109 -3.43 -1.24 -21.11
N TYR A 110 -3.34 -0.88 -22.39
CA TYR A 110 -3.45 0.45 -22.96
C TYR A 110 -4.45 1.30 -22.18
N VAL A 111 -4.02 2.48 -21.74
CA VAL A 111 -4.87 3.47 -21.07
C VAL A 111 -5.87 3.97 -22.10
N ASP A 112 -7.14 3.61 -21.96
CA ASP A 112 -8.21 4.30 -22.67
C ASP A 112 -8.45 5.64 -21.99
N PHE A 113 -7.95 6.71 -22.63
CA PHE A 113 -8.13 8.08 -22.17
C PHE A 113 -9.56 8.62 -22.39
N HIS A 114 -10.50 7.83 -22.93
CA HIS A 114 -11.89 8.26 -23.12
C HIS A 114 -12.71 8.44 -21.83
N GLY A 115 -12.17 8.09 -20.66
CA GLY A 115 -12.89 8.19 -19.38
C GLY A 115 -12.63 9.44 -18.55
N ILE A 116 -11.70 10.33 -18.95
CA ILE A 116 -11.38 11.54 -18.18
C ILE A 116 -12.11 12.73 -18.81
N CYS A 117 -13.43 12.76 -18.62
CA CYS A 117 -14.19 14.02 -18.64
C CYS A 117 -14.73 14.25 -17.23
N LEU A 118 -14.44 15.46 -16.74
CA LEU A 118 -14.91 16.05 -15.48
C LEU A 118 -16.44 16.04 -15.35
#